data_AF-A0A6H0ZQY5-F1
#
_entry.id   AF-A0A6H0ZQY5-F1
#
_cell.length_a   1.000
_cell.length_b   1.000
_cell.length_c   1.000
_cell.angle_alpha   90.00
_cell.angle_beta   90.00
_cell.angle_gamma   90.00
#
_symmetry.space_group_name_H-M   'P 1'
#
loop_
_entity.id
_entity.type
_entity.pdbx_description
1 polymer ?
#
loop_
_entity_poly.entity_id
_entity_poly.type
_entity_poly.pdbx_seq_one_letter_code
_entity_poly.pdbx_strand_id
1 'polypeptide(L)'
;MAKDDVFQVDTRGFDKSLSRIEKQVLPQAQAGLLNGLAFGARKSLLAYADKTIQGKPTAWTRKGFVVDKATPESLEAVVRIQPQQAGYMTYLINGGVRKTGDVGATPFDVLTDAPDDQKNAFGNLKRGYLKRIARQAKAEKTKRARLAAKRDKLRAAGKPTTPARWAANNVSGKPGIFFGKIGNQKGYWQRAAKRDGDYKIKLLARMSDEAVYKPTFRWDETISASVRSADTAKLYSGELTRALRKLNGG
;
A
#
# COMPACT_ATOMS: atom_id res chain seq x y z
N MET A 1 34.31 71.77 -26.18
CA MET A 1 33.27 71.03 -26.93
C MET A 1 33.10 69.69 -26.27
N ALA A 2 32.01 69.51 -25.51
CA ALA A 2 31.65 68.19 -25.00
C ALA A 2 31.22 67.34 -26.20
N LYS A 3 31.77 66.12 -26.32
CA LYS A 3 31.25 65.15 -27.29
C LYS A 3 29.84 64.80 -26.84
N ASP A 4 28.87 65.03 -27.72
CA ASP A 4 27.54 64.47 -27.58
C ASP A 4 27.67 62.95 -27.65
N ASP A 5 27.76 62.31 -26.48
CA ASP A 5 27.67 60.85 -26.35
C ASP A 5 26.21 60.47 -26.63
N VAL A 6 25.88 60.31 -27.91
CA VAL A 6 24.58 59.83 -28.35
C VAL A 6 24.47 58.35 -27.96
N PHE A 7 23.71 58.08 -26.89
CA PHE A 7 23.32 56.72 -26.51
C PHE A 7 22.47 56.09 -27.62
N GLN A 8 23.07 55.18 -28.40
CA GLN A 8 22.36 54.38 -29.39
C GLN A 8 22.00 53.02 -28.77
N VAL A 9 20.71 52.81 -28.51
CA VAL A 9 20.22 51.52 -27.97
C VAL A 9 20.14 50.50 -29.11
N ASP A 10 20.84 49.36 -28.97
CA ASP A 10 20.72 48.23 -29.90
C ASP A 10 19.39 47.50 -29.70
N THR A 11 18.36 47.98 -30.39
CA THR A 11 17.01 47.41 -30.35
C THR A 11 16.96 45.99 -30.92
N ARG A 12 17.80 45.66 -31.92
CA ARG A 12 17.81 44.33 -32.55
C ARG A 12 18.43 43.28 -31.64
N GLY A 13 19.52 43.61 -30.97
CA GLY A 13 20.14 42.75 -29.96
C GLY A 13 19.21 42.52 -28.77
N PHE A 14 18.51 43.57 -28.35
CA PHE A 14 17.48 43.50 -27.31
C PHE A 14 16.33 42.56 -27.71
N ASP A 15 15.73 42.74 -28.90
CA ASP A 15 14.62 41.91 -29.38
C ASP A 15 14.98 40.43 -29.51
N LYS A 16 16.20 40.13 -29.99
CA LYS A 16 16.73 38.75 -30.04
C LYS A 16 16.85 38.14 -28.65
N SER A 17 17.29 38.92 -27.66
CA SER A 17 17.43 38.47 -26.28
C SER A 17 16.07 38.20 -25.65
N LEU A 18 15.11 39.10 -25.87
CA LEU A 18 13.73 38.95 -25.41
C LEU A 18 13.04 37.74 -26.03
N SER A 19 13.20 37.56 -27.34
CA SER A 19 12.70 36.38 -28.07
C SER A 19 13.28 35.07 -27.52
N ARG A 20 14.55 35.08 -27.10
CA ARG A 20 15.21 33.90 -26.52
C ARG A 20 14.67 33.61 -25.11
N ILE A 21 14.45 34.65 -24.30
CA ILE A 21 13.82 34.52 -22.98
C ILE A 21 12.42 33.93 -23.13
N GLU A 22 11.61 34.49 -24.02
CA GLU A 22 10.25 34.02 -24.27
C GLU A 22 10.21 32.54 -24.67
N LYS A 23 11.04 32.15 -25.64
CA LYS A 23 11.00 30.80 -26.21
C LYS A 23 11.68 29.72 -25.36
N GLN A 24 12.62 30.09 -24.49
CA GLN A 24 13.43 29.11 -23.75
C GLN A 24 13.26 29.23 -22.24
N VAL A 25 13.29 30.46 -21.71
CA VAL A 25 13.29 30.69 -20.25
C VAL A 25 11.89 30.50 -19.67
N LEU A 26 10.86 31.07 -20.31
CA LEU A 26 9.50 30.98 -19.77
C LEU A 26 8.97 29.54 -19.72
N PRO A 27 9.07 28.71 -20.78
CA PRO A 27 8.60 27.33 -20.73
C PRO A 27 9.38 26.49 -19.72
N GLN A 28 10.71 26.69 -19.63
CA GLN A 28 11.55 26.01 -18.65
C GLN A 28 11.16 26.38 -17.21
N ALA A 29 10.90 27.66 -16.94
CA ALA A 29 10.47 28.13 -15.62
C ALA A 29 9.06 27.65 -15.25
N GLN A 30 8.14 27.62 -16.22
CA GLN A 30 6.79 27.10 -16.04
C GLN A 30 6.82 25.61 -15.70
N ALA A 31 7.58 24.81 -16.46
CA ALA A 31 7.80 23.39 -16.15
C ALA A 31 8.42 23.20 -14.75
N GLY A 32 9.41 24.04 -14.40
CA GLY A 32 10.02 24.05 -13.07
C GLY A 32 9.01 24.31 -11.94
N LEU A 33 8.15 25.31 -12.11
CA LEU A 33 7.09 25.65 -11.14
C LEU A 33 6.13 24.47 -10.94
N LEU A 34 5.60 23.91 -12.03
CA LEU A 34 4.68 22.77 -11.99
C LEU A 34 5.31 21.56 -11.29
N ASN A 35 6.58 21.28 -11.60
CA ASN A 35 7.35 20.25 -10.92
C ASN A 35 7.50 20.54 -9.43
N GLY A 36 7.81 21.78 -9.04
CA GLY A 36 7.91 22.20 -7.65
C GLY A 36 6.61 21.95 -6.87
N LEU A 37 5.46 22.33 -7.46
CA LEU A 37 4.14 22.08 -6.89
C LEU A 37 3.85 20.57 -6.76
N ALA A 38 4.13 19.79 -7.80
CA ALA A 38 3.90 18.34 -7.78
C ALA A 38 4.78 17.61 -6.75
N PHE A 39 6.07 17.98 -6.63
CA PHE A 39 6.95 17.42 -5.60
C PHE A 39 6.54 17.85 -4.18
N GLY A 40 6.04 19.07 -4.01
CA GLY A 40 5.43 19.56 -2.78
C GLY A 40 4.22 18.70 -2.39
N ALA A 41 3.28 18.53 -3.31
CA ALA A 41 2.10 17.69 -3.11
C ALA A 41 2.46 16.24 -2.78
N ARG A 42 3.41 15.63 -3.50
CA ARG A 42 3.93 14.29 -3.18
C ARG A 42 4.50 14.21 -1.76
N LYS A 43 5.28 15.22 -1.33
CA LYS A 43 5.83 15.28 0.03
C LYS A 43 4.72 15.34 1.08
N SER A 44 3.71 16.16 0.85
CA SER A 44 2.54 16.28 1.73
C SER A 44 1.74 14.98 1.81
N LEU A 45 1.54 14.29 0.68
CA LEU A 45 0.90 12.97 0.63
C LEU A 45 1.66 11.92 1.43
N LEU A 46 2.99 11.88 1.32
CA LEU A 46 3.83 10.97 2.08
C LEU A 46 3.76 11.26 3.59
N ALA A 47 3.79 12.54 3.99
CA ALA A 47 3.64 12.92 5.39
C ALA A 47 2.24 12.57 5.93
N TYR A 48 1.20 12.77 5.13
CA TYR A 48 -0.16 12.40 5.48
C TYR A 48 -0.31 10.89 5.62
N ALA A 49 0.28 10.10 4.71
CA ALA A 49 0.33 8.65 4.78
C ALA A 49 0.97 8.15 6.07
N ASP A 50 2.09 8.74 6.47
CA ASP A 50 2.78 8.39 7.72
C ASP A 50 1.93 8.65 8.98
N LYS A 51 1.01 9.61 8.91
CA LYS A 51 0.10 9.97 10.01
C LYS A 51 -1.17 9.11 10.04
N THR A 52 -1.75 8.78 8.88
CA THR A 52 -3.10 8.22 8.81
C THR A 52 -3.15 6.71 8.58
N ILE A 53 -2.14 6.13 7.93
CA ILE A 53 -2.10 4.69 7.71
C ILE A 53 -1.70 4.00 9.00
N GLN A 54 -2.58 3.15 9.55
CA GLN A 54 -2.29 2.36 10.74
C GLN A 54 -1.03 1.51 10.54
N GLY A 55 -0.09 1.59 11.49
CA GLY A 55 1.21 0.92 11.37
C GLY A 55 2.22 1.61 10.46
N LYS A 56 1.87 2.76 9.86
CA LYS A 56 2.67 3.52 8.87
C LYS A 56 2.78 2.81 7.51
N PRO A 57 2.95 3.56 6.40
CA PRO A 57 3.16 2.96 5.09
C PRO A 57 4.49 2.22 5.03
N THR A 58 4.47 1.04 4.41
CA THR A 58 5.70 0.28 4.12
C THR A 58 6.59 1.02 3.11
N ALA A 59 7.87 0.67 3.03
CA ALA A 59 8.77 1.25 2.02
C ALA A 59 8.26 1.03 0.58
N TRP A 60 7.61 -0.11 0.31
CA TRP A 60 6.97 -0.38 -0.98
C TRP A 60 5.80 0.58 -1.27
N THR A 61 4.98 0.88 -0.26
CA THR A 61 3.87 1.84 -0.38
C THR A 61 4.39 3.26 -0.62
N ARG A 62 5.41 3.69 0.14
CA ARG A 62 6.05 5.01 -0.01
C ARG A 62 6.65 5.22 -1.41
N LYS A 63 7.27 4.18 -1.98
CA LYS A 63 7.82 4.22 -3.35
C LYS A 63 6.74 4.32 -4.44
N GLY A 64 5.48 4.01 -4.11
CA GLY A 64 4.36 4.10 -5.04
C GLY A 64 3.99 5.53 -5.41
N PHE A 65 4.20 6.50 -4.52
CA PHE A 65 3.94 7.91 -4.80
C PHE A 65 5.01 8.45 -5.73
N VAL A 66 4.62 8.89 -6.93
CA VAL A 66 5.53 9.37 -7.97
C VAL A 66 5.01 10.66 -8.61
N VAL A 67 5.94 11.40 -9.23
CA VAL A 67 5.64 12.60 -10.02
C VAL A 67 6.12 12.32 -11.44
N ASP A 68 5.20 12.40 -12.40
CA ASP A 68 5.55 12.57 -13.79
C ASP A 68 5.78 14.07 -14.01
N LYS A 69 6.99 14.42 -14.46
CA LYS A 69 7.45 15.80 -14.49
C LYS A 69 6.93 16.54 -15.72
N ALA A 70 6.59 17.81 -15.53
CA ALA A 70 6.43 18.75 -16.62
C ALA A 70 7.77 18.98 -17.33
N THR A 71 7.71 19.14 -18.65
CA THR A 71 8.83 19.55 -19.51
C THR A 71 8.47 20.86 -20.22
N PRO A 72 9.46 21.58 -20.80
CA PRO A 72 9.17 22.78 -21.60
C PRO A 72 8.19 22.53 -22.75
N GLU A 73 8.15 21.30 -23.28
CA GLU A 73 7.28 20.87 -24.37
C GLU A 73 5.91 20.35 -23.88
N SER A 74 5.83 19.96 -22.60
CA SER A 74 4.62 19.41 -21.97
C SER A 74 4.45 20.00 -20.56
N LEU A 75 3.69 21.09 -20.47
CA LEU A 75 3.42 21.82 -19.23
C LEU A 75 2.36 21.14 -18.36
N GLU A 76 2.54 19.85 -18.13
CA GLU A 76 1.69 19.03 -17.26
C GLU A 76 2.58 18.24 -16.29
N ALA A 77 2.28 18.33 -15.00
CA ALA A 77 2.93 17.50 -13.98
C ALA A 77 1.86 16.70 -13.24
N VAL A 78 2.06 15.37 -13.19
CA VAL A 78 1.07 14.44 -12.63
C VAL A 78 1.61 13.82 -11.35
N VAL A 79 0.86 13.96 -10.26
CA VAL A 79 1.11 13.21 -9.02
C VAL A 79 0.23 11.97 -9.06
N ARG A 80 0.83 10.79 -9.02
CA ARG A 80 0.08 9.52 -9.06
C ARG A 80 0.66 8.47 -8.13
N ILE A 81 -0.12 7.41 -7.94
CA ILE A 81 0.33 6.18 -7.30
C ILE A 81 0.61 5.15 -8.40
N GLN A 82 1.73 4.46 -8.34
CA GLN A 82 2.02 3.34 -9.24
C GLN A 82 0.91 2.26 -9.16
N PRO A 83 0.58 1.58 -10.28
CA PRO A 83 -0.64 0.75 -10.38
C PRO A 83 -0.80 -0.32 -9.28
N GLN A 84 0.28 -1.01 -8.91
CA GLN A 84 0.20 -2.05 -7.88
C GLN A 84 -0.10 -1.48 -6.49
N GLN A 85 0.55 -0.38 -6.12
CA GLN A 85 0.33 0.34 -4.87
C GLN A 85 -1.05 1.02 -4.88
N ALA A 86 -1.50 1.51 -6.05
CA ALA A 86 -2.82 2.09 -6.21
C ALA A 86 -3.92 1.07 -5.92
N GLY A 87 -3.78 -0.18 -6.40
CA GLY A 87 -4.70 -1.27 -6.08
C GLY A 87 -4.81 -1.55 -4.58
N TYR A 88 -3.71 -1.40 -3.82
CA TYR A 88 -3.74 -1.52 -2.36
C TYR A 88 -4.38 -0.29 -1.69
N MET A 89 -4.01 0.91 -2.15
CA MET A 89 -4.45 2.20 -1.61
C MET A 89 -5.89 2.57 -1.96
N THR A 90 -6.48 1.97 -3.01
CA THR A 90 -7.81 2.34 -3.52
C THR A 90 -8.87 2.32 -2.41
N TYR A 91 -8.85 1.33 -1.54
CA TYR A 91 -9.81 1.21 -0.44
C TYR A 91 -9.58 2.21 0.68
N LEU A 92 -8.34 2.69 0.86
CA LEU A 92 -8.04 3.75 1.82
C LEU A 92 -8.49 5.11 1.27
N ILE A 93 -8.36 5.34 -0.04
CA ILE A 93 -8.70 6.61 -0.68
C ILE A 93 -10.21 6.71 -0.93
N ASN A 94 -10.78 5.71 -1.60
CA ASN A 94 -12.15 5.72 -2.11
C ASN A 94 -13.13 4.97 -1.19
N GLY A 95 -12.62 4.17 -0.23
CA GLY A 95 -13.45 3.22 0.50
C GLY A 95 -13.91 2.05 -0.37
N GLY A 96 -15.07 1.49 -0.04
CA GLY A 96 -15.72 0.44 -0.83
C GLY A 96 -15.52 -0.96 -0.23
N VAL A 97 -15.72 -1.98 -1.07
CA VAL A 97 -15.75 -3.39 -0.64
C VAL A 97 -14.65 -4.16 -1.35
N ARG A 98 -13.70 -4.70 -0.59
CA ARG A 98 -12.71 -5.65 -1.11
C ARG A 98 -13.32 -7.04 -1.15
N LYS A 99 -13.21 -7.73 -2.28
CA LYS A 99 -13.73 -9.07 -2.52
C LYS A 99 -12.60 -10.06 -2.80
N THR A 100 -12.95 -11.34 -2.84
CA THR A 100 -12.05 -12.42 -3.25
C THR A 100 -11.46 -12.16 -4.63
N GLY A 101 -10.15 -12.34 -4.80
CA GLY A 101 -9.45 -12.08 -6.07
C GLY A 101 -8.94 -10.64 -6.25
N ASP A 102 -9.41 -9.68 -5.44
CA ASP A 102 -8.89 -8.31 -5.46
C ASP A 102 -7.43 -8.23 -4.99
N VAL A 103 -6.77 -7.12 -5.32
CA VAL A 103 -5.39 -6.86 -4.86
C VAL A 103 -5.34 -6.88 -3.33
N GLY A 104 -4.49 -7.76 -2.78
CA GLY A 104 -4.34 -7.96 -1.34
C GLY A 104 -5.35 -8.94 -0.72
N ALA A 105 -6.26 -9.51 -1.50
CA ALA A 105 -7.07 -10.67 -1.12
C ALA A 105 -6.43 -11.98 -1.59
N THR A 106 -6.95 -13.11 -1.13
CA THR A 106 -6.65 -14.42 -1.72
C THR A 106 -7.66 -14.73 -2.83
N PRO A 107 -7.39 -15.73 -3.70
CA PRO A 107 -8.36 -16.14 -4.72
C PRO A 107 -9.70 -16.62 -4.16
N PHE A 108 -9.76 -16.97 -2.88
CA PHE A 108 -10.93 -17.60 -2.26
C PHE A 108 -11.58 -16.77 -1.16
N ASP A 109 -10.83 -15.82 -0.58
CA ASP A 109 -11.21 -15.15 0.66
C ASP A 109 -10.41 -13.86 0.88
N VAL A 110 -10.97 -12.93 1.65
CA VAL A 110 -10.31 -11.73 2.17
C VAL A 110 -9.90 -11.95 3.63
N LEU A 111 -8.62 -11.70 3.94
CA LEU A 111 -8.15 -11.69 5.33
C LEU A 111 -8.66 -10.42 6.02
N THR A 112 -9.53 -10.58 7.02
CA THR A 112 -10.12 -9.45 7.76
C THR A 112 -9.52 -9.23 9.13
N ASP A 113 -8.98 -10.27 9.75
CA ASP A 113 -8.38 -10.15 11.08
C ASP A 113 -7.37 -11.27 11.35
N ALA A 114 -6.41 -10.97 12.22
CA ALA A 114 -5.45 -11.93 12.76
C ALA A 114 -4.96 -11.44 14.13
N PRO A 115 -4.51 -12.36 15.02
CA PRO A 115 -3.91 -12.00 16.29
C PRO A 115 -2.74 -11.01 16.14
N ASP A 116 -2.62 -10.06 17.07
CA ASP A 116 -1.62 -8.99 17.00
C ASP A 116 -0.18 -9.52 17.08
N ASP A 117 0.06 -10.63 17.78
CA ASP A 117 1.36 -11.31 17.84
C ASP A 117 1.80 -11.88 16.48
N GLN A 118 0.89 -11.95 15.51
CA GLN A 118 1.15 -12.40 14.14
C GLN A 118 1.22 -11.24 13.15
N LYS A 119 1.02 -10.00 13.59
CA LYS A 119 1.25 -8.79 12.81
C LYS A 119 2.70 -8.35 12.95
N ASN A 120 3.21 -7.62 11.96
CA ASN A 120 4.50 -6.95 11.99
C ASN A 120 4.34 -5.51 12.50
N ALA A 121 5.44 -4.77 12.60
CA ALA A 121 5.42 -3.37 13.06
C ALA A 121 4.50 -2.45 12.23
N PHE A 122 4.15 -2.85 11.00
CA PHE A 122 3.27 -2.13 10.10
C PHE A 122 1.81 -2.62 10.16
N GLY A 123 1.45 -3.45 11.14
CA GLY A 123 0.10 -4.04 11.26
C GLY A 123 -0.21 -5.12 10.21
N ASN A 124 0.71 -5.42 9.29
CA ASN A 124 0.54 -6.47 8.29
C ASN A 124 0.89 -7.84 8.85
N LEU A 125 0.26 -8.90 8.35
CA LEU A 125 0.57 -10.26 8.76
C LEU A 125 2.03 -10.63 8.48
N LYS A 126 2.68 -11.34 9.41
CA LYS A 126 4.05 -11.85 9.22
C LYS A 126 4.14 -12.72 7.97
N ARG A 127 5.20 -12.51 7.18
CA ARG A 127 5.41 -13.22 5.91
C ARG A 127 5.35 -14.73 6.13
N GLY A 128 4.54 -15.41 5.33
CA GLY A 128 4.41 -16.87 5.38
C GLY A 128 3.54 -17.41 6.51
N TYR A 129 3.02 -16.58 7.42
CA TYR A 129 2.13 -17.03 8.50
C TYR A 129 0.89 -17.76 7.96
N LEU A 130 0.15 -17.12 7.05
CA LEU A 130 -1.06 -17.70 6.45
C LEU A 130 -0.75 -19.01 5.72
N LYS A 131 0.37 -19.03 4.96
CA LYS A 131 0.86 -20.25 4.26
C LYS A 131 1.18 -21.38 5.24
N ARG A 132 1.78 -21.06 6.39
CA ARG A 132 2.12 -22.03 7.43
C ARG A 132 0.87 -22.63 8.06
N ILE A 133 -0.08 -21.82 8.50
CA ILE A 133 -1.32 -22.32 9.11
C ILE A 133 -2.20 -23.07 8.10
N ALA A 134 -2.21 -22.64 6.82
CA ALA A 134 -2.88 -23.35 5.74
C ALA A 134 -2.30 -24.76 5.53
N ARG A 135 -0.96 -24.87 5.50
CA ARG A 135 -0.28 -26.16 5.39
C ARG A 135 -0.56 -27.07 6.59
N GLN A 136 -0.54 -26.51 7.80
CA GLN A 136 -0.87 -27.25 9.03
C GLN A 136 -2.31 -27.76 9.02
N ALA A 137 -3.27 -26.92 8.63
CA ALA A 137 -4.68 -27.29 8.49
C ALA A 137 -4.88 -28.41 7.45
N LYS A 138 -4.20 -28.33 6.30
CA LYS A 138 -4.26 -29.37 5.26
C LYS A 138 -3.70 -30.70 5.78
N ALA A 139 -2.54 -30.67 6.43
CA ALA A 139 -1.93 -31.87 6.99
C ALA A 139 -2.82 -32.52 8.06
N GLU A 140 -3.46 -31.72 8.92
CA GLU A 140 -4.39 -32.21 9.91
C GLU A 140 -5.65 -32.83 9.29
N LYS A 141 -6.24 -32.18 8.28
CA LYS A 141 -7.39 -32.71 7.54
C LYS A 141 -7.09 -34.11 7.00
N THR A 142 -5.94 -34.28 6.35
CA THR A 142 -5.51 -35.59 5.81
C THR A 142 -5.29 -36.63 6.91
N LYS A 143 -4.61 -36.27 8.01
CA LYS A 143 -4.39 -37.20 9.13
C LYS A 143 -5.69 -37.65 9.77
N ARG A 144 -6.63 -36.71 9.99
CA ARG A 144 -7.95 -37.02 10.56
C ARG A 144 -8.79 -37.89 9.62
N ALA A 145 -8.76 -37.64 8.31
CA ALA A 145 -9.46 -38.48 7.34
C ALA A 145 -8.94 -39.92 7.36
N ARG A 146 -7.61 -40.11 7.42
CA ARG A 146 -7.01 -41.46 7.56
C ARG A 146 -7.45 -42.15 8.86
N LEU A 147 -7.50 -41.43 9.97
CA LEU A 147 -7.97 -41.98 11.25
C LEU A 147 -9.46 -42.32 11.23
N ALA A 148 -10.29 -41.50 10.57
CA ALA A 148 -11.71 -41.80 10.35
C ALA A 148 -11.87 -43.11 9.57
N ALA A 149 -11.19 -43.25 8.42
CA ALA A 149 -11.21 -44.48 7.64
C ALA A 149 -10.71 -45.70 8.44
N LYS A 150 -9.66 -45.54 9.26
CA LYS A 150 -9.18 -46.61 10.15
C LYS A 150 -10.23 -47.00 11.20
N ARG A 151 -10.93 -46.03 11.79
CA ARG A 151 -12.04 -46.30 12.73
C ARG A 151 -13.15 -47.09 12.06
N ASP A 152 -13.52 -46.71 10.83
CA ASP A 152 -14.62 -47.37 10.11
C ASP A 152 -14.26 -48.83 9.79
N LYS A 153 -13.02 -49.10 9.36
CA LYS A 153 -12.49 -50.48 9.21
C LYS A 153 -12.51 -51.27 10.51
N LEU A 154 -12.12 -50.65 11.63
CA LEU A 154 -12.13 -51.33 12.94
C LEU A 154 -13.56 -51.67 13.38
N ARG A 155 -14.52 -50.75 13.19
CA ARG A 155 -15.93 -51.02 13.49
C ARG A 155 -16.50 -52.14 12.64
N ALA A 156 -16.23 -52.14 11.34
CA ALA A 156 -16.67 -53.21 10.44
C ALA A 156 -16.11 -54.58 10.85
N ALA A 157 -14.91 -54.63 11.42
CA ALA A 157 -14.28 -55.84 11.92
C ALA A 157 -14.66 -56.19 13.37
N GLY A 158 -15.59 -55.48 14.01
CA GLY A 158 -15.95 -55.68 15.43
C GLY A 158 -14.83 -55.35 16.42
N LYS A 159 -13.77 -54.64 15.99
CA LYS A 159 -12.58 -54.35 16.81
C LYS A 159 -12.71 -53.00 17.54
N PRO A 160 -12.09 -52.84 18.71
CA PRO A 160 -12.06 -51.56 19.43
C PRO A 160 -11.46 -50.42 18.60
N THR A 161 -12.10 -49.25 18.61
CA THR A 161 -11.65 -48.06 17.85
C THR A 161 -10.60 -47.21 18.58
N THR A 162 -10.23 -47.59 19.81
CA THR A 162 -9.24 -46.89 20.66
C THR A 162 -7.92 -46.58 19.95
N PRO A 163 -7.32 -47.53 19.17
CA PRO A 163 -6.07 -47.27 18.45
C PRO A 163 -6.18 -46.24 17.32
N ALA A 164 -7.40 -45.85 16.94
CA ALA A 164 -7.67 -44.87 15.89
C ALA A 164 -8.25 -43.55 16.45
N ARG A 165 -8.21 -43.35 17.77
CA ARG A 165 -8.51 -42.05 18.39
C ARG A 165 -7.40 -41.04 18.08
N TRP A 166 -7.77 -39.76 17.94
CA TRP A 166 -6.81 -38.68 17.71
C TRP A 166 -5.74 -38.61 18.79
N ALA A 167 -6.14 -38.69 20.07
CA ALA A 167 -5.21 -38.63 21.20
C ALA A 167 -4.13 -39.72 21.13
N ALA A 168 -4.50 -40.95 20.75
CA ALA A 168 -3.56 -42.06 20.59
C ALA A 168 -2.58 -41.88 19.41
N ASN A 169 -2.91 -41.01 18.45
CA ASN A 169 -2.12 -40.77 17.24
C ASN A 169 -1.49 -39.36 17.20
N ASN A 170 -1.65 -38.58 18.27
CA ASN A 170 -1.09 -37.24 18.43
C ASN A 170 -0.09 -37.21 19.58
N VAL A 171 1.03 -37.91 19.41
CA VAL A 171 2.11 -38.05 20.42
C VAL A 171 2.64 -36.68 20.88
N SER A 172 2.64 -35.69 20.00
CA SER A 172 3.15 -34.35 20.31
C SER A 172 2.30 -33.56 21.31
N GLY A 173 1.05 -33.99 21.57
CA GLY A 173 0.09 -33.24 22.38
C GLY A 173 -0.30 -31.87 21.80
N LYS A 174 0.27 -31.47 20.65
CA LYS A 174 0.08 -30.13 20.10
C LYS A 174 -1.38 -29.93 19.69
N PRO A 175 -1.94 -28.73 19.91
CA PRO A 175 -3.30 -28.44 19.53
C PRO A 175 -3.39 -28.40 18.01
N GLY A 176 -4.44 -29.02 17.48
CA GLY A 176 -4.64 -29.10 16.05
C GLY A 176 -5.08 -27.78 15.41
N ILE A 177 -4.88 -27.60 14.11
CA ILE A 177 -5.39 -26.48 13.32
C ILE A 177 -6.36 -26.98 12.26
N PHE A 178 -7.44 -26.24 12.03
CA PHE A 178 -8.37 -26.49 10.93
C PHE A 178 -8.87 -25.18 10.32
N PHE A 179 -9.40 -25.28 9.11
CA PHE A 179 -10.13 -24.18 8.47
C PHE A 179 -11.63 -24.48 8.53
N GLY A 180 -12.44 -23.50 8.88
CA GLY A 180 -13.88 -23.68 8.97
C GLY A 180 -14.60 -22.46 9.53
N LYS A 181 -15.92 -22.63 9.70
CA LYS A 181 -16.80 -21.62 10.29
C LYS A 181 -17.18 -22.03 11.72
N ILE A 182 -16.99 -21.13 12.68
CA ILE A 182 -17.48 -21.27 14.05
C ILE A 182 -18.31 -20.03 14.37
N GLY A 183 -19.59 -20.22 14.68
CA GLY A 183 -20.56 -19.13 14.72
C GLY A 183 -20.58 -18.36 13.40
N ASN A 184 -20.44 -17.04 13.47
CA ASN A 184 -20.40 -16.15 12.29
C ASN A 184 -18.97 -15.83 11.81
N GLN A 185 -17.97 -16.59 12.24
CA GLN A 185 -16.57 -16.35 11.88
C GLN A 185 -16.03 -17.51 11.03
N LYS A 186 -15.65 -17.22 9.79
CA LYS A 186 -14.91 -18.13 8.90
C LYS A 186 -13.42 -17.87 9.09
N GLY A 187 -12.60 -18.92 9.10
CA GLY A 187 -11.16 -18.74 9.31
C GLY A 187 -10.37 -19.99 9.67
N TYR A 188 -9.12 -19.75 10.03
CA TYR A 188 -8.23 -20.74 10.61
C TYR A 188 -8.38 -20.76 12.13
N TRP A 189 -8.57 -21.94 12.68
CA TRP A 189 -8.84 -22.16 14.10
C TRP A 189 -7.86 -23.16 14.67
N GLN A 190 -7.37 -22.88 15.87
CA GLN A 190 -6.63 -23.82 16.70
C GLN A 190 -7.58 -24.47 17.69
N ARG A 191 -7.62 -25.80 17.68
CA ARG A 191 -8.39 -26.61 18.62
C ARG A 191 -7.85 -26.40 20.04
N ALA A 192 -8.71 -26.51 21.04
CA ALA A 192 -8.29 -26.46 22.44
C ALA A 192 -7.22 -27.53 22.74
N ALA A 193 -6.20 -27.16 23.52
CA ALA A 193 -5.30 -28.12 24.15
C ALA A 193 -6.04 -28.77 25.32
N LYS A 194 -5.85 -30.07 25.56
CA LYS A 194 -6.44 -30.72 26.74
C LYS A 194 -5.56 -30.41 27.95
N ARG A 195 -5.88 -29.36 28.72
CA ARG A 195 -5.36 -29.11 30.07
C ARG A 195 -6.32 -28.18 30.82
N ASP A 196 -6.91 -28.71 31.89
CA ASP A 196 -7.62 -28.00 32.96
C ASP A 196 -8.77 -27.05 32.54
N GLY A 197 -9.95 -27.64 32.30
CA GLY A 197 -11.24 -26.99 32.53
C GLY A 197 -11.84 -26.12 31.42
N ASP A 198 -11.04 -25.47 30.57
CA ASP A 198 -11.57 -24.48 29.62
C ASP A 198 -11.23 -24.81 28.15
N TYR A 199 -12.18 -25.42 27.43
CA TYR A 199 -12.02 -25.86 26.03
C TYR A 199 -12.16 -24.68 25.04
N LYS A 200 -11.25 -23.71 25.10
CA LYS A 200 -11.30 -22.55 24.19
C LYS A 200 -10.58 -22.83 22.87
N ILE A 201 -11.36 -22.84 21.78
CA ILE A 201 -10.83 -22.81 20.42
C ILE A 201 -10.30 -21.39 20.16
N LYS A 202 -9.09 -21.27 19.62
CA LYS A 202 -8.45 -19.98 19.32
C LYS A 202 -8.54 -19.66 17.84
N LEU A 203 -9.06 -18.48 17.49
CA LEU A 203 -9.01 -17.95 16.13
C LEU A 203 -7.57 -17.53 15.78
N LEU A 204 -7.04 -18.03 14.67
CA LEU A 204 -5.70 -17.74 14.17
C LEU A 204 -5.68 -16.75 13.02
N ALA A 205 -6.71 -16.77 12.17
CA ALA A 205 -6.91 -15.81 11.10
C ALA A 205 -8.37 -15.83 10.67
N ARG A 206 -9.01 -14.67 10.63
CA ARG A 206 -10.39 -14.50 10.15
C ARG A 206 -10.37 -14.24 8.65
N MET A 207 -11.18 -15.02 7.94
CA MET A 207 -11.41 -14.89 6.51
C MET A 207 -12.87 -14.52 6.27
N SER A 208 -13.13 -13.64 5.33
CA SER A 208 -14.48 -13.24 4.90
C SER A 208 -14.54 -13.21 3.38
N ASP A 209 -15.73 -13.32 2.81
CA ASP A 209 -15.90 -13.18 1.35
C ASP A 209 -15.64 -11.74 0.90
N GLU A 210 -15.90 -10.80 1.80
CA GLU A 210 -15.71 -9.37 1.59
C GLU A 210 -15.21 -8.65 2.84
N ALA A 211 -14.60 -7.48 2.62
CA ALA A 211 -14.20 -6.54 3.66
C ALA A 211 -14.59 -5.12 3.27
N VAL A 212 -15.38 -4.47 4.13
CA VAL A 212 -15.87 -3.10 3.91
C VAL A 212 -14.87 -2.10 4.45
N TYR A 213 -14.48 -1.14 3.62
CA TYR A 213 -13.55 -0.05 3.95
C TYR A 213 -14.26 1.29 3.89
N LYS A 214 -13.97 2.13 4.87
CA LYS A 214 -14.31 3.56 4.83
C LYS A 214 -13.10 4.32 4.28
N PRO A 215 -13.30 5.36 3.46
CA PRO A 215 -12.21 6.20 3.00
C PRO A 215 -11.58 6.90 4.22
N THR A 216 -10.28 6.71 4.40
CA THR A 216 -9.49 7.32 5.49
C THR A 216 -8.36 8.19 4.96
N PHE A 217 -8.01 8.03 3.69
CA PHE A 217 -6.93 8.73 3.03
C PHE A 217 -7.46 9.85 2.13
N ARG A 218 -7.37 11.09 2.60
CA ARG A 218 -7.81 12.31 1.91
C ARG A 218 -6.84 12.74 0.80
N TRP A 219 -6.83 12.02 -0.31
CA TRP A 219 -5.91 12.26 -1.43
C TRP A 219 -6.09 13.67 -2.03
N ASP A 220 -7.29 13.99 -2.47
CA ASP A 220 -7.59 15.26 -3.17
C ASP A 220 -7.42 16.47 -2.26
N GLU A 221 -7.88 16.38 -1.01
CA GLU A 221 -7.75 17.48 -0.07
C GLU A 221 -6.28 17.72 0.31
N THR A 222 -5.47 16.67 0.42
CA THR A 222 -4.04 16.81 0.73
C THR A 222 -3.27 17.48 -0.42
N ILE A 223 -3.56 17.11 -1.67
CA ILE A 223 -2.97 17.76 -2.85
C ILE A 223 -3.42 19.22 -2.91
N SER A 224 -4.73 19.46 -2.82
CA SER A 224 -5.30 20.81 -2.91
C SER A 224 -4.76 21.74 -1.84
N ALA A 225 -4.67 21.27 -0.59
CA ALA A 225 -4.08 22.04 0.51
C ALA A 225 -2.60 22.34 0.24
N SER A 226 -1.84 21.35 -0.23
CA SER A 226 -0.41 21.53 -0.53
C SER A 226 -0.19 22.58 -1.61
N VAL A 227 -0.98 22.55 -2.70
CA VAL A 227 -0.87 23.53 -3.80
C VAL A 227 -1.28 24.92 -3.32
N ARG A 228 -2.39 25.05 -2.58
CA ARG A 228 -2.86 26.36 -2.06
C ARG A 228 -1.88 26.99 -1.08
N SER A 229 -1.17 26.18 -0.30
CA SER A 229 -0.17 26.67 0.66
C SER A 229 1.18 27.03 0.03
N ALA A 230 1.39 26.71 -1.25
CA ALA A 230 2.66 26.95 -1.91
C ALA A 230 2.81 28.43 -2.27
N ASP A 231 3.99 29.00 -1.96
CA ASP A 231 4.38 30.32 -2.43
C ASP A 231 4.81 30.24 -3.90
N THR A 232 3.81 30.30 -4.79
CA THR A 232 4.00 30.15 -6.25
C THR A 232 4.88 31.25 -6.82
N ALA A 233 4.79 32.47 -6.30
CA ALA A 233 5.63 33.60 -6.73
C ALA A 233 7.11 33.33 -6.44
N LYS A 234 7.43 32.88 -5.22
CA LYS A 234 8.79 32.50 -4.85
C LYS A 234 9.30 31.29 -5.62
N LEU A 235 8.46 30.27 -5.82
CA LEU A 235 8.84 29.10 -6.63
C LEU A 235 9.15 29.52 -8.08
N TYR A 236 8.26 30.29 -8.69
CA TYR A 236 8.40 30.69 -10.09
C TYR A 236 9.59 31.62 -10.31
N SER A 237 9.79 32.63 -9.46
CA SER A 237 10.96 33.51 -9.52
C SER A 237 12.28 32.75 -9.37
N GLY A 238 12.33 31.74 -8.50
CA GLY A 238 13.49 30.87 -8.35
C GLY A 238 13.77 30.00 -9.58
N GLU A 239 12.74 29.54 -10.29
CA GLU A 239 12.87 28.78 -11.54
C GLU A 239 13.24 29.70 -12.72
N LEU A 240 12.67 30.91 -12.80
CA LEU A 240 13.07 31.94 -13.76
C LEU A 240 14.56 32.28 -13.62
N THR A 241 15.03 32.49 -12.39
CA THR A 241 16.45 32.78 -12.10
C THR A 241 17.35 31.63 -12.56
N ARG A 242 16.96 30.38 -12.29
CA ARG A 242 17.69 29.19 -12.73
C ARG A 242 17.73 29.05 -14.26
N ALA A 243 16.60 29.29 -14.93
CA ALA A 243 16.50 29.22 -16.38
C ALA A 243 17.34 30.32 -17.06
N LEU A 244 17.30 31.56 -16.55
CA LEU A 244 18.13 32.68 -17.03
C LEU A 244 19.62 32.39 -16.87
N ARG A 245 20.04 31.85 -15.72
CA ARG A 245 21.45 31.48 -15.50
C ARG A 245 21.94 30.44 -16.52
N LYS A 246 21.12 29.44 -16.82
CA LYS A 246 21.44 28.41 -17.81
C LYS A 246 21.57 28.98 -19.22
N LEU A 247 20.76 29.99 -19.56
CA LEU A 247 20.82 30.70 -20.83
C LEU A 247 22.15 31.44 -21.03
N ASN A 248 22.69 32.00 -19.94
CA ASN A 248 23.89 32.85 -19.95
C ASN A 248 25.20 32.07 -19.78
N GLY A 249 25.18 30.74 -19.84
CA GLY A 249 26.39 29.91 -19.86
C GLY A 249 26.81 29.25 -18.54
N GLY A 250 26.06 29.45 -17.44
CA GLY A 250 26.30 28.76 -16.15
C GLY A 250 27.29 29.44 -15.21
#